data_AF-A0A353VI10-F1
#
_entry.id   AF-A0A353VI10-F1
#
_cell.length_a   1.000
_cell.length_b   1.000
_cell.length_c   1.000
_cell.angle_alpha   90.00
_cell.angle_beta   90.00
_cell.angle_gamma   90.00
#
_symmetry.space_group_name_H-M   'P 1'
#
loop_
_entity.id
_entity.type
_entity.pdbx_description
1 polymer ?
#
loop_
_entity_poly.entity_id
_entity_poly.type
_entity_poly.pdbx_seq_one_letter_code
_entity_poly.pdbx_strand_id
1 'polypeptide(L)' 'MRYLITIAGIMAILSSTSCKKCTTCTFDDPERGKLSSEVCGKGNIYQSGIDTHEDNGWTCNE' A
#
# COMPACT_ATOMS: atom_id res chain seq x y z
N MET A 1 3.98 28.77 16.38
CA MET A 1 3.96 28.29 14.98
C MET A 1 3.65 26.80 14.98
N ARG A 2 2.48 26.41 14.47
CA ARG A 2 2.07 25.01 14.27
C ARG A 2 1.45 24.96 12.88
N TYR A 3 2.05 24.23 11.95
CA TYR A 3 1.46 23.07 11.30
C TYR A 3 2.46 22.53 10.29
N LEU A 4 2.68 21.23 10.40
CA LEU A 4 3.78 20.48 9.80
C LEU A 4 3.57 20.34 8.29
N ILE A 5 4.70 20.43 7.59
CA ILE A 5 4.87 20.17 6.17
C ILE A 5 4.48 18.72 5.90
N THR A 6 3.46 18.48 5.07
CA THR A 6 3.34 17.19 4.38
C THR A 6 2.56 17.38 3.08
N ILE A 7 3.28 17.81 2.05
CA ILE A 7 2.84 17.66 0.66
C ILE A 7 3.85 16.73 0.00
N ALA A 8 3.63 15.44 0.14
CA ALA A 8 4.30 14.43 -0.66
C ALA A 8 3.19 13.63 -1.37
N GLY A 9 2.60 14.27 -2.38
CA GLY A 9 1.75 13.59 -3.34
C GLY A 9 2.61 12.57 -4.08
N ILE A 10 2.36 11.29 -3.81
CA ILE A 10 3.07 10.21 -4.47
C ILE A 10 2.58 10.18 -5.92
N MET A 11 3.53 10.47 -6.81
CA MET A 11 3.44 10.41 -8.25
C MET A 11 2.84 9.05 -8.65
N ALA A 12 1.67 9.08 -9.32
CA ALA A 12 1.10 7.88 -9.92
C ALA A 12 2.00 7.42 -11.07
N ILE A 13 2.76 6.34 -10.85
CA ILE A 13 3.57 5.71 -11.89
C ILE A 13 2.63 4.89 -12.77
N LEU A 14 2.18 5.50 -13.85
CA LEU A 14 1.64 4.78 -15.01
C LEU A 14 2.75 3.90 -15.59
N SER A 15 2.63 2.58 -15.54
CA SER A 15 3.42 1.67 -16.40
C SER A 15 2.68 0.35 -16.63
N SER A 16 2.11 0.28 -17.82
CA SER A 16 1.39 -0.83 -18.45
C SER A 16 2.24 -2.08 -18.73
N THR A 17 1.53 -3.21 -18.92
CA THR A 17 1.90 -4.44 -19.68
C THR A 17 2.45 -5.66 -18.90
N SER A 18 1.54 -6.43 -18.26
CA SER A 18 1.51 -7.92 -18.15
C SER A 18 0.90 -8.39 -16.83
N CYS A 19 -0.45 -8.44 -16.74
CA CYS A 19 -1.29 -9.17 -15.77
C CYS A 19 -0.78 -9.31 -14.31
N LYS A 20 -0.06 -8.33 -13.77
CA LYS A 20 0.25 -8.24 -12.35
C LYS A 20 -0.75 -7.26 -11.76
N LYS A 21 -1.49 -7.70 -10.75
CA LYS A 21 -2.35 -6.85 -9.93
C LYS A 21 -1.46 -6.17 -8.90
N CYS A 22 -1.69 -4.88 -8.68
CA CYS A 22 -1.05 -4.10 -7.64
C CYS A 22 -2.14 -3.45 -6.81
N THR A 23 -2.03 -3.51 -5.49
CA THR A 23 -2.90 -2.77 -4.57
C THR A 23 -2.06 -2.12 -3.49
N THR A 24 -2.62 -1.08 -2.88
CA THR A 24 -2.00 -0.38 -1.77
C THR A 24 -2.62 -0.85 -0.46
N CYS A 25 -1.77 -1.36 0.42
CA CYS A 25 -2.11 -1.70 1.80
C CYS A 25 -1.71 -0.54 2.71
N THR A 26 -2.56 -0.22 3.68
CA THR A 26 -2.31 0.84 4.66
C THR A 26 -2.37 0.34 6.08
N PHE A 27 -1.52 0.86 6.95
CA PHE A 27 -1.51 0.54 8.38
C PHE A 27 -1.56 1.83 9.18
N ASP A 28 -2.43 1.89 10.17
CA ASP A 28 -2.54 3.05 11.06
C ASP A 28 -1.60 2.84 12.25
N ASP A 29 -0.40 3.42 12.17
CA ASP A 29 0.57 3.37 13.26
C ASP A 29 0.32 4.55 14.21
N PRO A 30 0.14 4.32 15.52
CA PRO A 30 -0.16 5.39 16.47
C PRO A 30 1.00 6.37 16.68
N GLU A 31 2.24 5.99 16.36
CA GLU A 31 3.44 6.82 16.54
C GLU A 31 3.86 7.52 15.25
N ARG A 32 3.72 6.84 14.10
CA ARG A 32 4.19 7.27 12.78
C ARG A 32 3.08 7.73 11.84
N GLY A 33 1.82 7.53 12.24
CA GLY A 33 0.64 7.80 11.43
C GLY A 33 0.39 6.73 10.37
N LYS A 34 -0.34 7.11 9.31
CA LYS A 34 -0.74 6.16 8.27
C LYS A 34 0.44 5.77 7.39
N LEU A 35 0.85 4.51 7.47
CA LEU A 35 1.84 3.87 6.60
C LEU A 35 1.15 3.27 5.37
N SER A 36 1.87 3.24 4.24
CA SER A 36 1.40 2.62 2.99
C SER A 36 2.47 1.71 2.40
N SER A 37 2.06 0.55 1.91
CA SER A 37 2.88 -0.45 1.23
C SER A 37 2.18 -0.93 -0.04
N GLU A 38 2.93 -1.21 -1.10
CA GLU A 38 2.37 -1.70 -2.36
C GLU A 38 2.59 -3.21 -2.49
N VAL A 39 1.51 -3.95 -2.74
CA VAL A 39 1.55 -5.39 -3.02
C VAL A 39 1.29 -5.60 -4.50
N CYS A 40 2.33 -5.98 -5.24
CA CYS A 40 2.27 -6.30 -6.66
C CYS A 40 2.55 -7.79 -6.90
N GLY A 41 1.66 -8.48 -7.61
CA GLY A 41 1.81 -9.89 -7.89
C GLY A 41 0.84 -10.41 -8.96
N LYS A 42 0.86 -11.72 -9.21
CA LYS A 42 -0.09 -12.39 -10.11
C LYS A 42 -0.61 -13.67 -9.45
N GLY A 43 -1.91 -13.93 -9.58
CA GLY A 43 -2.55 -15.13 -9.03
C GLY A 43 -2.31 -15.25 -7.52
N ASN A 44 -1.88 -16.43 -7.07
CA ASN A 44 -1.67 -16.72 -5.64
C ASN A 44 -0.60 -15.84 -4.99
N ILE A 45 0.43 -15.40 -5.73
CA ILE A 45 1.46 -14.51 -5.15
C ILE A 45 0.87 -13.16 -4.75
N TYR A 46 -0.10 -12.66 -5.52
CA TYR A 46 -0.83 -11.45 -5.14
C TYR A 46 -1.65 -11.71 -3.88
N GLN A 47 -2.48 -12.76 -3.90
CA GLN A 47 -3.35 -13.08 -2.76
C GLN A 47 -2.56 -13.32 -1.46
N SER A 48 -1.50 -14.14 -1.49
CA SER A 48 -0.65 -14.37 -0.31
C SER A 48 0.02 -13.10 0.18
N GLY A 49 0.36 -12.17 -0.73
CA GLY A 49 0.86 -10.85 -0.36
C GLY A 49 -0.17 -10.02 0.40
N ILE A 50 -1.44 -10.05 -0.03
CA ILE A 50 -2.56 -9.42 0.67
C ILE A 50 -2.80 -10.08 2.02
N ASP A 51 -2.98 -11.39 2.04
CA ASP A 51 -3.27 -12.16 3.25
C ASP A 51 -2.20 -11.88 4.32
N THR A 52 -0.92 -11.90 3.93
CA THR A 52 0.18 -11.59 4.86
C THR A 52 0.06 -10.17 5.41
N HIS A 53 -0.29 -9.17 4.60
CA HIS A 53 -0.44 -7.80 5.10
C HIS A 53 -1.65 -7.70 6.05
N GLU A 54 -2.79 -8.29 5.68
CA GLU A 54 -4.00 -8.28 6.51
C GLU A 54 -3.82 -9.02 7.83
N ASP A 55 -3.12 -10.16 7.83
CA ASP A 55 -2.73 -10.90 9.05
C ASP A 55 -1.84 -10.07 9.98
N ASN A 56 -1.05 -9.14 9.42
CA ASN A 56 -0.22 -8.20 10.16
C ASN A 56 -0.97 -6.89 10.52
N GLY A 57 -2.28 -6.84 10.34
CA GLY A 57 -3.14 -5.70 10.71
C GLY A 57 -3.15 -4.55 9.71
N TRP A 58 -2.62 -4.75 8.49
CA TRP A 58 -2.76 -3.79 7.40
C TRP A 58 -4.15 -3.93 6.76
N THR A 59 -4.63 -2.86 6.13
CA THR A 59 -5.86 -2.84 5.34
C THR A 59 -5.52 -2.61 3.88
N CYS A 60 -5.79 -3.61 3.03
CA CYS A 60 -5.54 -3.55 1.59
C CYS A 60 -6.86 -3.31 0.84
N ASN A 61 -6.94 -2.24 0.05
CA ASN A 61 -8.13 -1.93 -0.75
C ASN A 61 -7.83 -2.16 -2.23
N GLU A 62 -8.40 -3.22 -2.82
CA GLU A 62 -8.33 -3.51 -4.26
C GLU A 62 -8.99 -2.43 -5.13
#